data_AF-A0A7L4NJQ5-F1
#
_entry.id   AF-A0A7L4NJQ5-F1
#
_cell.length_a   1.000
_cell.length_b   1.000
_cell.length_c   1.000
_cell.angle_alpha   90.00
_cell.angle_beta   90.00
_cell.angle_gamma   90.00
#
_symmetry.space_group_name_H-M   'P 1'
#
loop_
_entity.id
_entity.type
_entity.pdbx_description
1 polymer ?
#
loop_
_entity_poly.entity_id
_entity_poly.type
_entity_poly.pdbx_seq_one_letter_code
_entity_poly.pdbx_strand_id
1 'polypeptide(L)'
;NLLPVDCDERTDDFCQAKQKDIIMNMLHELYNYLSIQAGNFECGNPENLKNKCIWVSEARDHVVNVTGSSTQKFEAALHWILNSNKDLGIWLKGRDLSEPVTRVEEVFCLESAHPQMGLGCRFQRAVVTAIRNLFLFFWCLLTLWGILLFLRYRWRKMEEEEQAMYDMVKKIIAVVRDHYKEWERNQERYPYVGIFHVRDSLIPPQSRKKMKRVWERAVDFLASNESRIQTESHRVAGEDMLVWRWTQPSYVSDSEH
;
A
#
# COMPACT_ATOMS: atom_id res chain seq x y z
N ASN A 1 -46.66 55.89 -21.66
CA ASN A 1 -46.45 54.79 -22.62
C ASN A 1 -45.22 55.07 -23.46
N LEU A 2 -44.04 54.72 -22.94
CA LEU A 2 -42.81 54.66 -23.74
C LEU A 2 -42.84 53.31 -24.45
N LEU A 3 -43.07 53.34 -25.76
CA LEU A 3 -42.93 52.15 -26.61
C LEU A 3 -41.48 51.64 -26.51
N PRO A 4 -41.26 50.31 -26.47
CA PRO A 4 -39.91 49.78 -26.49
C PRO A 4 -39.20 50.31 -27.75
N VAL A 5 -38.08 51.00 -27.56
CA VAL A 5 -37.23 51.44 -28.67
C VAL A 5 -36.62 50.20 -29.30
N ASP A 6 -37.02 49.93 -30.54
CA ASP A 6 -36.42 48.93 -31.39
C ASP A 6 -35.06 49.44 -31.88
N CYS A 7 -34.00 48.73 -31.49
CA CYS A 7 -32.62 49.09 -31.75
C CYS A 7 -32.02 48.24 -32.88
N ASP A 8 -32.84 47.47 -33.61
CA ASP A 8 -32.34 46.58 -34.67
C ASP A 8 -31.73 47.37 -35.87
N GLU A 9 -32.18 48.61 -36.12
CA GLU A 9 -31.67 49.45 -37.22
C GLU A 9 -30.93 50.73 -36.79
N ARG A 10 -30.98 51.12 -35.50
CA ARG A 10 -30.42 52.40 -35.02
C ARG A 10 -29.07 52.24 -34.32
N THR A 11 -28.11 53.06 -34.71
CA THR A 11 -26.73 53.04 -34.19
C THR A 11 -26.44 54.13 -33.15
N ASP A 12 -27.47 54.72 -32.55
CA ASP A 12 -27.33 55.73 -31.49
C ASP A 12 -26.54 55.16 -30.29
N ASP A 13 -25.83 56.01 -29.54
CA ASP A 13 -25.02 55.61 -28.38
C ASP A 13 -25.79 54.75 -27.38
N PHE A 14 -27.09 55.05 -27.19
CA PHE A 14 -27.99 54.27 -26.34
C PHE A 14 -28.24 52.85 -26.89
N CYS A 15 -28.48 52.70 -28.19
CA CYS A 15 -28.71 51.40 -28.82
C CYS A 15 -27.41 50.58 -28.88
N GLN A 16 -26.25 51.21 -29.07
CA GLN A 16 -24.95 50.55 -28.96
C GLN A 16 -24.70 50.01 -27.55
N ALA A 17 -24.99 50.81 -26.52
CA ALA A 17 -24.87 50.38 -25.13
C ALA A 17 -25.81 49.20 -24.81
N LYS A 18 -27.06 49.26 -25.28
CA LYS A 18 -28.04 48.18 -25.12
C LYS A 18 -27.62 46.89 -25.83
N GLN A 19 -27.09 46.99 -27.05
CA GLN A 19 -26.60 45.83 -27.79
C GLN A 19 -25.38 45.20 -27.12
N LYS A 20 -24.47 46.01 -26.57
CA LYS A 20 -23.33 45.54 -25.79
C LYS A 20 -23.78 44.82 -24.53
N ASP A 21 -24.78 45.33 -23.83
CA ASP A 21 -25.36 44.68 -22.64
C ASP A 21 -25.96 43.30 -22.97
N ILE A 22 -26.70 43.20 -24.08
CA ILE A 22 -27.26 41.93 -24.58
C ILE A 22 -26.13 40.92 -24.89
N ILE A 23 -25.08 41.34 -25.57
CA ILE A 23 -23.91 40.49 -25.88
C ILE A 23 -23.22 40.02 -24.58
N MET A 24 -22.98 40.93 -23.64
CA MET A 24 -22.34 40.59 -22.37
C MET A 24 -23.20 39.62 -21.54
N ASN A 25 -24.53 39.78 -21.55
CA ASN A 25 -25.44 38.86 -20.88
C ASN A 25 -25.39 37.45 -21.51
N MET A 26 -25.39 37.35 -22.84
CA MET A 26 -25.21 36.06 -23.53
C MET A 26 -23.87 35.39 -23.21
N LEU A 27 -22.77 36.17 -23.19
CA LEU A 27 -21.45 35.65 -22.86
C LEU A 27 -21.37 35.18 -21.41
N HIS A 28 -22.01 35.89 -20.49
CA HIS A 28 -22.09 35.51 -19.09
C HIS A 28 -22.85 34.19 -18.92
N GLU A 29 -24.00 34.06 -19.56
CA GLU A 29 -24.80 32.84 -19.50
C GLU A 29 -24.08 31.66 -20.16
N LEU A 30 -23.42 31.88 -21.30
CA LEU A 30 -22.59 30.88 -21.96
C LEU A 30 -21.45 30.41 -21.04
N TYR A 31 -20.73 31.34 -20.42
CA TYR A 31 -19.66 31.03 -19.47
C TYR A 31 -20.17 30.22 -18.28
N ASN A 32 -21.30 30.62 -17.67
CA ASN A 32 -21.90 29.93 -16.54
C ASN A 32 -22.28 28.50 -16.93
N TYR A 33 -22.99 28.32 -18.04
CA TYR A 33 -23.39 27.01 -18.52
C TYR A 33 -22.19 26.08 -18.78
N LEU A 34 -21.17 26.56 -19.50
CA LEU A 34 -19.98 25.77 -19.80
C LEU A 34 -19.17 25.44 -18.53
N SER A 35 -19.07 26.38 -17.59
CA SER A 35 -18.31 26.18 -16.34
C SER A 35 -18.96 25.17 -15.41
N ILE A 36 -20.30 25.16 -15.31
CA ILE A 36 -21.07 24.17 -14.55
C ILE A 36 -20.91 22.79 -15.16
N GLN A 37 -21.04 22.67 -16.48
CA GLN A 37 -20.91 21.38 -17.15
C GLN A 37 -19.50 20.80 -17.05
N ALA A 38 -18.48 21.64 -17.20
CA ALA A 38 -17.10 21.24 -16.96
C ALA A 38 -16.87 20.78 -15.50
N GLY A 39 -17.49 21.46 -14.53
CA GLY A 39 -17.46 21.07 -13.12
C GLY A 39 -18.17 19.73 -12.86
N ASN A 40 -19.33 19.51 -13.45
CA ASN A 40 -20.08 18.25 -13.35
C ASN A 40 -19.29 17.08 -13.93
N PHE A 41 -18.61 17.29 -15.06
CA PHE A 41 -17.74 16.29 -15.67
C PHE A 41 -16.60 15.87 -14.73
N GLU A 42 -15.91 16.83 -14.11
CA GLU A 42 -14.84 16.54 -13.13
C GLU A 42 -15.34 15.84 -11.86
N CYS A 43 -16.63 16.00 -11.55
CA CYS A 43 -17.29 15.46 -10.37
C CYS A 43 -17.85 14.04 -10.54
N GLY A 44 -17.52 13.35 -11.63
CA GLY A 44 -17.97 11.98 -11.90
C GLY A 44 -19.02 11.87 -13.00
N ASN A 45 -19.24 12.94 -13.76
CA ASN A 45 -20.04 12.96 -14.99
C ASN A 45 -21.49 12.48 -14.83
N PRO A 46 -22.32 13.16 -14.01
CA PRO A 46 -23.71 12.77 -13.79
C PRO A 46 -24.57 12.81 -15.08
N GLU A 47 -24.18 13.64 -16.06
CA GLU A 47 -24.90 13.82 -17.32
C GLU A 47 -24.37 12.93 -18.46
N ASN A 48 -23.43 12.01 -18.18
CA ASN A 48 -22.81 11.12 -19.18
C ASN A 48 -22.24 11.84 -20.41
N LEU A 49 -21.69 13.05 -20.22
CA LEU A 49 -20.96 13.74 -21.29
C LEU A 49 -19.82 12.84 -21.76
N LYS A 50 -19.74 12.60 -23.08
CA LYS A 50 -18.67 11.77 -23.65
C LYS A 50 -17.31 12.43 -23.45
N ASN A 51 -17.25 13.76 -23.64
CA ASN A 51 -16.04 14.57 -23.58
C ASN A 51 -16.35 15.89 -22.86
N LYS A 52 -15.30 16.59 -22.40
CA LYS A 52 -15.38 17.93 -21.80
C LYS A 52 -15.86 19.03 -22.80
N CYS A 53 -15.85 18.72 -24.09
CA CYS A 53 -16.28 19.66 -25.14
C CYS A 53 -17.78 19.57 -25.39
N ILE A 54 -18.47 20.71 -25.29
CA ILE A 54 -19.92 20.83 -25.56
C ILE A 54 -20.12 21.30 -26.99
N TRP A 55 -21.08 20.70 -27.68
CA TRP A 55 -21.39 21.06 -29.06
C TRP A 55 -21.90 22.49 -29.15
N VAL A 56 -21.45 23.25 -30.16
CA VAL A 56 -21.90 24.64 -30.36
C VAL A 56 -23.42 24.73 -30.51
N SER A 57 -24.05 23.74 -31.15
CA SER A 57 -25.51 23.67 -31.28
C SER A 57 -26.21 23.57 -29.92
N GLU A 58 -25.72 22.71 -29.05
CA GLU A 58 -26.29 22.49 -27.71
C GLU A 58 -26.13 23.74 -26.82
N ALA A 59 -24.94 24.34 -26.83
CA ALA A 59 -24.70 25.59 -26.10
C ALA A 59 -25.52 26.76 -26.65
N ARG A 60 -25.68 26.85 -27.98
CA ARG A 60 -26.51 27.85 -28.66
C ARG A 60 -27.97 27.73 -28.22
N ASP A 61 -28.52 26.51 -28.28
CA ASP A 61 -29.92 26.25 -27.94
C ASP A 61 -30.21 26.61 -26.48
N HIS A 62 -29.29 26.29 -25.56
CA HIS A 62 -29.41 26.67 -24.16
C HIS A 62 -29.40 28.19 -23.96
N VAL A 63 -28.36 28.89 -24.48
CA VAL A 63 -28.19 30.33 -24.27
C VAL A 63 -29.32 31.14 -24.93
N VAL A 64 -29.74 30.77 -26.13
CA VAL A 64 -30.86 31.40 -26.84
C VAL A 64 -32.17 31.26 -26.05
N ASN A 65 -32.44 30.06 -25.53
CA ASN A 65 -33.65 29.80 -24.75
C ASN A 65 -33.67 30.58 -23.43
N VAL A 66 -32.54 30.65 -22.71
CA VAL A 66 -32.45 31.35 -21.42
C VAL A 66 -32.48 32.88 -21.58
N THR A 67 -31.77 33.41 -22.57
CA THR A 67 -31.65 34.87 -22.75
C THR A 67 -32.77 35.47 -23.61
N GLY A 68 -33.57 34.65 -24.29
CA GLY A 68 -34.60 35.11 -25.24
C GLY A 68 -34.03 35.86 -26.45
N SER A 69 -32.73 35.70 -26.73
CA SER A 69 -32.02 36.40 -27.82
C SER A 69 -32.06 35.61 -29.12
N SER A 70 -31.78 36.26 -30.27
CA SER A 70 -31.75 35.56 -31.55
C SER A 70 -30.42 34.83 -31.80
N THR A 71 -30.46 33.80 -32.63
CA THR A 71 -29.27 33.05 -33.06
C THR A 71 -28.19 33.95 -33.69
N GLN A 72 -28.60 35.01 -34.39
CA GLN A 72 -27.67 35.98 -34.99
C GLN A 72 -26.87 36.74 -33.92
N LYS A 73 -27.49 37.08 -32.78
CA LYS A 73 -26.80 37.76 -31.68
C LYS A 73 -25.82 36.81 -30.98
N PHE A 74 -26.11 35.51 -30.94
CA PHE A 74 -25.18 34.49 -30.44
C PHE A 74 -23.95 34.35 -31.36
N GLU A 75 -24.14 34.32 -32.68
CA GLU A 75 -23.03 34.29 -33.64
C GLU A 75 -22.18 35.57 -33.57
N ALA A 76 -22.80 36.73 -33.37
CA ALA A 76 -22.08 37.97 -33.10
C ALA A 76 -21.26 37.92 -31.80
N ALA A 77 -21.76 37.26 -30.76
CA ALA A 77 -21.02 37.05 -29.51
C ALA A 77 -19.82 36.11 -29.70
N LEU A 78 -19.97 35.02 -30.48
CA LEU A 78 -18.85 34.14 -30.84
C LEU A 78 -17.78 34.87 -31.68
N HIS A 79 -18.22 35.68 -32.65
CA HIS A 79 -17.34 36.51 -33.45
C HIS A 79 -16.59 37.55 -32.60
N TRP A 80 -17.24 38.08 -31.56
CA TRP A 80 -16.59 38.96 -30.59
C TRP A 80 -15.52 38.23 -29.76
N ILE A 81 -15.77 36.99 -29.34
CA ILE A 81 -14.76 36.16 -28.64
C ILE A 81 -13.55 35.92 -29.54
N LEU A 82 -13.75 35.50 -30.80
CA LEU A 82 -12.66 35.23 -31.75
C LEU A 82 -11.76 36.45 -31.99
N ASN A 83 -12.35 37.64 -32.06
CA ASN A 83 -11.61 38.89 -32.29
C ASN A 83 -11.05 39.52 -31.01
N SER A 84 -11.48 39.05 -29.84
CA SER A 84 -11.06 39.58 -28.54
C SER A 84 -9.78 38.87 -28.07
N ASN A 85 -8.68 39.62 -27.95
CA ASN A 85 -7.42 39.11 -27.37
C ASN A 85 -7.46 39.01 -25.83
N LYS A 86 -8.63 38.72 -25.26
CA LYS A 86 -8.83 38.57 -23.81
C LYS A 86 -9.26 37.16 -23.50
N ASP A 87 -8.67 36.57 -22.47
CA ASP A 87 -9.12 35.30 -21.93
C ASP A 87 -10.48 35.50 -21.25
N LEU A 88 -11.53 35.03 -21.91
CA LEU A 88 -12.92 35.06 -21.42
C LEU A 88 -13.29 33.76 -20.69
N GLY A 89 -12.32 32.83 -20.54
CA GLY A 89 -12.55 31.52 -19.94
C GLY A 89 -13.40 30.57 -20.81
N ILE A 90 -13.62 30.92 -22.08
CA ILE A 90 -14.33 30.11 -23.08
C ILE A 90 -13.36 29.76 -24.21
N TRP A 91 -13.10 28.47 -24.39
CA TRP A 91 -12.27 27.93 -25.45
C TRP A 91 -13.13 27.49 -26.64
N LEU A 92 -12.80 28.03 -27.81
CA LEU A 92 -13.40 27.68 -29.10
C LEU A 92 -12.53 26.60 -29.74
N LYS A 93 -13.09 25.41 -29.97
CA LYS A 93 -12.37 24.30 -30.60
C LYS A 93 -12.96 23.97 -31.96
N GLY A 94 -12.08 23.83 -32.95
CA GLY A 94 -12.43 23.39 -34.28
C GLY A 94 -12.59 21.87 -34.37
N ARG A 95 -12.95 21.38 -35.57
CA ARG A 95 -13.01 19.94 -35.85
C ARG A 95 -11.63 19.28 -35.74
N ASP A 96 -10.59 20.02 -36.14
CA ASP A 96 -9.19 19.62 -36.00
C ASP A 96 -8.55 20.37 -34.83
N LEU A 97 -7.99 19.63 -33.87
CA LEU A 97 -7.40 20.17 -32.63
C LEU A 97 -6.07 20.92 -32.86
N SER A 98 -5.49 20.84 -34.06
CA SER A 98 -4.15 21.34 -34.37
C SER A 98 -4.14 22.77 -34.93
N GLU A 99 -5.27 23.26 -35.44
CA GLU A 99 -5.36 24.58 -36.05
C GLU A 99 -6.22 25.53 -35.20
N PRO A 100 -5.77 26.78 -34.97
CA PRO A 100 -6.59 27.77 -34.27
C PRO A 100 -7.79 28.14 -35.13
N VAL A 101 -8.97 28.22 -34.50
CA VAL A 101 -10.21 28.58 -35.18
C VAL A 101 -10.14 30.04 -35.64
N THR A 102 -10.35 30.29 -36.93
CA THR A 102 -10.33 31.66 -37.49
C THR A 102 -11.71 32.18 -37.82
N ARG A 103 -12.70 31.28 -38.00
CA ARG A 103 -14.07 31.62 -38.37
C ARG A 103 -15.10 30.99 -37.43
N VAL A 104 -16.28 31.60 -37.31
CA VAL A 104 -17.34 31.11 -36.43
C VAL A 104 -17.88 29.75 -36.92
N GLU A 105 -17.89 29.49 -38.23
CA GLU A 105 -18.39 28.26 -38.83
C GLU A 105 -17.46 27.06 -38.59
N GLU A 106 -16.19 27.33 -38.28
CA GLU A 106 -15.18 26.32 -37.94
C GLU A 106 -15.30 25.87 -36.48
N VAL A 107 -16.01 26.62 -35.62
CA VAL A 107 -16.22 26.27 -34.21
C VAL A 107 -17.12 25.04 -34.13
N PHE A 108 -16.54 23.95 -33.66
CA PHE A 108 -17.24 22.67 -33.51
C PHE A 108 -17.74 22.48 -32.09
N CYS A 109 -16.91 22.83 -31.11
CA CYS A 109 -17.25 22.66 -29.70
C CYS A 109 -16.64 23.76 -28.81
N LEU A 110 -17.28 23.96 -27.67
CA LEU A 110 -16.96 24.97 -26.67
C LEU A 110 -16.53 24.28 -25.37
N GLU A 111 -15.51 24.81 -24.73
CA GLU A 111 -14.98 24.30 -23.47
C GLU A 111 -14.75 25.43 -22.48
N SER A 112 -15.04 25.21 -21.20
CA SER A 112 -14.68 26.16 -20.15
C SER A 112 -13.23 25.98 -19.68
N ALA A 113 -12.53 27.09 -19.53
CA ALA A 113 -11.20 27.14 -18.90
C ALA A 113 -11.29 26.90 -17.38
N HIS A 114 -12.40 27.29 -16.76
CA HIS A 114 -12.58 27.31 -15.31
C HIS A 114 -13.83 26.51 -14.91
N PRO A 115 -13.67 25.22 -14.55
CA PRO A 115 -14.78 24.41 -14.07
C PRO A 115 -15.28 24.90 -12.72
N GLN A 116 -16.60 25.11 -12.60
CA GLN A 116 -17.26 25.42 -11.33
C GLN A 116 -17.83 24.15 -10.71
N MET A 117 -17.16 23.66 -9.66
CA MET A 117 -17.62 22.47 -8.94
C MET A 117 -18.73 22.81 -7.95
N GLY A 118 -19.85 22.09 -8.02
CA GLY A 118 -20.92 22.17 -7.04
C GLY A 118 -20.48 21.77 -5.63
N LEU A 119 -21.15 22.32 -4.60
CA LEU A 119 -20.82 22.10 -3.19
C LEU A 119 -20.88 20.61 -2.79
N GLY A 120 -21.84 19.86 -3.33
CA GLY A 120 -22.01 18.42 -3.04
C GLY A 120 -20.80 17.59 -3.47
N CYS A 121 -20.25 17.85 -4.65
CA CYS A 121 -19.06 17.16 -5.15
C CYS A 121 -17.81 17.47 -4.31
N ARG A 122 -17.64 18.75 -3.91
CA ARG A 122 -16.52 19.15 -3.05
C ARG A 122 -16.58 18.44 -1.69
N PHE A 123 -17.78 18.34 -1.11
CA PHE A 123 -18.00 17.65 0.16
C PHE A 123 -17.78 16.14 0.03
N GLN A 124 -18.34 15.50 -1.00
CA GLN A 124 -18.17 14.07 -1.24
C GLN A 124 -16.69 13.71 -1.40
N ARG A 125 -15.94 14.49 -2.19
CA ARG A 125 -14.50 14.27 -2.39
C ARG A 125 -13.71 14.45 -1.10
N ALA A 126 -14.04 15.46 -0.29
CA ALA A 126 -13.42 15.68 1.01
C ALA A 126 -13.71 14.52 1.98
N VAL A 127 -14.96 14.08 2.07
CA VAL A 127 -15.39 12.96 2.93
C VAL A 127 -14.73 11.65 2.49
N VAL A 128 -14.74 11.33 1.20
CA VAL A 128 -14.08 10.12 0.67
C VAL A 128 -12.59 10.15 0.97
N THR A 129 -11.94 11.30 0.81
CA THR A 129 -10.51 11.45 1.13
C THR A 129 -10.23 11.25 2.62
N ALA A 130 -11.06 11.84 3.48
CA ALA A 130 -10.95 11.69 4.93
C ALA A 130 -11.14 10.22 5.37
N ILE A 131 -12.18 9.56 4.86
CA ILE A 131 -12.47 8.15 5.12
C ILE A 131 -11.32 7.26 4.65
N ARG A 132 -10.83 7.45 3.42
CA ARG A 132 -9.70 6.68 2.89
C ARG A 132 -8.47 6.81 3.76
N ASN A 133 -8.12 8.03 4.16
CA ASN A 133 -6.95 8.28 5.00
C ASN A 133 -7.10 7.66 6.39
N LEU A 134 -8.31 7.70 6.96
CA LEU A 134 -8.62 7.04 8.23
C LEU A 134 -8.44 5.52 8.14
N PHE A 135 -8.97 4.90 7.09
CA PHE A 135 -8.78 3.47 6.85
C PHE A 135 -7.30 3.11 6.71
N LEU A 136 -6.53 3.87 5.92
CA LEU A 136 -5.10 3.65 5.76
C LEU A 136 -4.36 3.70 7.11
N PHE A 137 -4.69 4.67 7.96
CA PHE A 137 -4.10 4.79 9.29
C PHE A 137 -4.38 3.55 10.15
N PHE A 138 -5.62 3.08 10.20
CA PHE A 138 -5.98 1.87 10.94
C PHE A 138 -5.32 0.61 10.39
N TRP A 139 -5.23 0.45 9.08
CA TRP A 139 -4.50 -0.67 8.45
C TRP A 139 -3.01 -0.66 8.83
N CYS A 140 -2.36 0.51 8.86
CA CYS A 140 -0.97 0.64 9.32
C CYS A 140 -0.82 0.25 10.79
N LEU A 141 -1.74 0.66 11.66
CA LEU A 141 -1.71 0.30 13.08
C LEU A 141 -1.90 -1.21 13.30
N LEU A 142 -2.88 -1.82 12.62
CA LEU A 142 -3.16 -3.25 12.73
C LEU A 142 -1.98 -4.10 12.23
N THR A 143 -1.38 -3.72 11.11
CA THR A 143 -0.21 -4.42 10.57
C THR A 143 1.00 -4.29 11.49
N LEU A 144 1.29 -3.09 12.02
CA LEU A 144 2.35 -2.89 13.00
C LEU A 144 2.13 -3.73 14.27
N TRP A 145 0.90 -3.75 14.79
CA TRP A 145 0.56 -4.54 15.97
C TRP A 145 0.71 -6.04 15.71
N GLY A 146 0.28 -6.53 14.55
CA GLY A 146 0.47 -7.91 14.11
C GLY A 146 1.95 -8.30 14.03
N ILE A 147 2.80 -7.42 13.49
CA ILE A 147 4.26 -7.63 13.43
C ILE A 147 4.85 -7.72 14.84
N LEU A 148 4.47 -6.82 15.75
CA LEU A 148 4.95 -6.84 17.13
C LEU A 148 4.59 -8.15 17.85
N LEU A 149 3.36 -8.62 17.69
CA LEU A 149 2.93 -9.91 18.25
C LEU A 149 3.71 -11.08 17.65
N PHE A 150 3.91 -11.06 16.32
CA PHE A 150 4.68 -12.10 15.64
C PHE A 150 6.14 -12.15 16.11
N LEU A 151 6.80 -11.00 16.25
CA LEU A 151 8.16 -10.91 16.78
C LEU A 151 8.22 -11.39 18.22
N ARG A 152 7.27 -10.98 19.06
CA ARG A 152 7.20 -11.45 20.46
C ARG A 152 6.97 -12.96 20.55
N TYR A 153 6.15 -13.51 19.67
CA TYR A 153 5.93 -14.96 19.57
C TYR A 153 7.19 -15.69 19.13
N ARG A 154 7.86 -15.22 18.08
CA ARG A 154 9.14 -15.75 17.59
C ARG A 154 10.21 -15.75 18.68
N TRP A 155 10.34 -14.63 19.40
CA TRP A 155 11.31 -14.48 20.48
C TRP A 155 11.08 -15.51 21.59
N ARG A 156 9.83 -15.59 22.07
CA ARG A 156 9.45 -16.57 23.11
C ARG A 156 9.69 -18.01 22.66
N LYS A 157 9.42 -18.31 21.38
CA LYS A 157 9.67 -19.64 20.81
C LYS A 157 11.16 -19.99 20.78
N MET A 158 12.03 -19.02 20.48
CA MET A 158 13.48 -19.21 20.50
C MET A 158 13.99 -19.48 21.92
N GLU A 159 13.49 -18.73 22.92
CA GLU A 159 13.83 -18.97 24.35
C GLU A 159 13.41 -20.37 24.81
N GLU A 160 12.20 -20.83 24.44
CA GLU A 160 11.73 -22.19 24.74
C GLU A 160 12.63 -23.26 24.11
N GLU A 161 13.03 -23.09 22.84
CA GLU A 161 13.91 -24.04 22.14
C GLU A 161 15.31 -24.08 22.77
N GLU A 162 15.86 -22.93 23.17
CA GLU A 162 17.16 -22.82 23.82
C GLU A 162 17.14 -23.43 25.23
N GLN A 163 16.10 -23.17 26.02
CA GLN A 163 15.94 -23.77 27.34
C GLN A 163 15.78 -25.29 27.26
N ALA A 164 15.01 -25.80 26.28
CA ALA A 164 14.86 -27.23 26.05
C ALA A 164 16.19 -27.90 25.63
N MET A 165 17.02 -27.20 24.84
CA MET A 165 18.36 -27.66 24.48
C MET A 165 19.25 -27.76 25.73
N TYR A 166 19.35 -26.71 26.55
CA TYR A 166 20.18 -26.75 27.76
C TYR A 166 19.71 -27.78 28.79
N ASP A 167 18.40 -27.95 28.96
CA ASP A 167 17.84 -29.01 29.82
C ASP A 167 18.24 -30.40 29.30
N MET A 168 18.19 -30.59 27.97
CA MET A 168 18.62 -31.85 27.36
C MET A 168 20.12 -32.11 27.57
N VAL A 169 20.97 -31.10 27.37
CA VAL A 169 22.41 -31.17 27.63
C VAL A 169 22.69 -31.55 29.10
N LYS A 170 22.02 -30.93 30.07
CA LYS A 170 22.16 -31.25 31.49
C LYS A 170 21.80 -32.71 31.79
N LYS A 171 20.71 -33.22 31.20
CA LYS A 171 20.28 -34.61 31.34
C LYS A 171 21.30 -35.59 30.74
N ILE A 172 21.86 -35.29 29.58
CA ILE A 172 22.93 -36.09 28.96
C ILE A 172 24.16 -36.13 29.89
N ILE A 173 24.61 -34.97 30.36
CA ILE A 173 25.75 -34.85 31.28
C ILE A 173 25.53 -35.66 32.55
N ALA A 174 24.32 -35.67 33.11
CA ALA A 174 23.99 -36.45 34.29
C ALA A 174 24.14 -37.95 34.04
N VAL A 175 23.55 -38.47 32.96
CA VAL A 175 23.64 -39.91 32.61
C VAL A 175 25.09 -40.35 32.39
N VAL A 176 25.88 -39.58 31.62
CA VAL A 176 27.28 -39.92 31.35
C VAL A 176 28.12 -39.87 32.63
N ARG A 177 27.88 -38.88 33.50
CA ARG A 177 28.58 -38.75 34.78
C ARG A 177 28.22 -39.87 35.75
N ASP A 178 26.96 -40.26 35.83
CA ASP A 178 26.52 -41.31 36.74
C ASP A 178 27.04 -42.68 36.29
N HIS A 179 27.03 -42.97 34.99
CA HIS A 179 27.70 -44.15 34.43
C HIS A 179 29.20 -44.17 34.77
N TYR A 180 29.88 -43.02 34.67
CA TYR A 180 31.29 -42.93 35.05
C TYR A 180 31.52 -43.28 36.53
N LYS A 181 30.65 -42.82 37.44
CA LYS A 181 30.74 -43.17 38.88
C LYS A 181 30.45 -44.65 39.14
N GLU A 182 29.54 -45.27 38.39
CA GLU A 182 29.24 -46.69 38.49
C GLU A 182 30.42 -47.54 38.02
N TRP A 183 31.09 -47.11 36.95
CA TRP A 183 32.36 -47.69 36.51
C TRP A 183 33.46 -47.53 37.57
N GLU A 184 33.63 -46.36 38.19
CA GLU A 184 34.61 -46.12 39.26
C GLU A 184 34.38 -47.03 40.49
N ARG A 185 33.13 -47.42 40.74
CA ARG A 185 32.74 -48.38 41.78
C ARG A 185 32.87 -49.85 41.35
N ASN A 186 33.46 -50.12 40.18
CA ASN A 186 33.57 -51.45 39.57
C ASN A 186 32.22 -52.14 39.28
N GLN A 187 31.13 -51.38 39.14
CA GLN A 187 29.81 -51.93 38.79
C GLN A 187 29.64 -52.09 37.27
N GLU A 188 30.33 -51.25 36.50
CA GLU A 188 30.33 -51.26 35.04
C GLU A 188 31.68 -51.67 34.46
N ARG A 189 31.67 -52.33 33.30
CA ARG A 189 32.89 -52.88 32.68
C ARG A 189 33.71 -51.82 31.93
N TYR A 190 33.06 -50.79 31.38
CA TYR A 190 33.70 -49.83 30.48
C TYR A 190 33.43 -48.37 30.89
N PRO A 191 34.41 -47.46 30.72
CA PRO A 191 34.30 -46.04 31.10
C PRO A 191 33.58 -45.16 30.06
N TYR A 192 32.82 -45.76 29.12
CA TYR A 192 32.13 -45.06 28.03
C TYR A 192 30.70 -45.58 27.84
N VAL A 193 29.83 -44.74 27.28
CA VAL A 193 28.40 -45.05 27.03
C VAL A 193 28.03 -44.77 25.58
N GLY A 194 27.30 -45.69 24.94
CA GLY A 194 26.81 -45.47 23.58
C GLY A 194 25.80 -44.31 23.48
N ILE A 195 25.95 -43.44 22.48
CA ILE A 195 25.06 -42.27 22.28
C ILE A 195 23.60 -42.71 22.12
N PHE A 196 23.36 -43.80 21.40
CA PHE A 196 22.00 -44.34 21.22
C PHE A 196 21.40 -44.86 22.51
N HIS A 197 22.20 -45.45 23.40
CA HIS A 197 21.73 -45.90 24.71
C HIS A 197 21.28 -44.70 25.56
N VAL A 198 22.10 -43.63 25.62
CA VAL A 198 21.73 -42.41 26.36
C VAL A 198 20.46 -41.77 25.80
N ARG A 199 20.32 -41.69 24.48
CA ARG A 199 19.10 -41.17 23.84
C ARG A 199 17.88 -41.97 24.24
N ASP A 200 17.99 -43.29 24.21
CA ASP A 200 16.87 -44.20 24.43
C ASP A 200 16.46 -44.24 25.92
N SER A 201 17.40 -44.02 26.83
CA SER A 201 17.14 -43.81 28.26
C SER A 201 16.48 -42.46 28.57
N LEU A 202 16.81 -41.40 27.82
CA LEU A 202 16.29 -40.05 28.05
C LEU A 202 15.00 -39.72 27.29
N ILE A 203 14.77 -40.35 26.13
CA ILE A 203 13.68 -40.02 25.20
C ILE A 203 12.84 -41.28 24.92
N PRO A 204 11.63 -41.36 25.51
CA PRO A 204 10.69 -42.42 25.20
C PRO A 204 10.36 -42.49 23.70
N PRO A 205 10.05 -43.68 23.16
CA PRO A 205 9.81 -43.87 21.72
C PRO A 205 8.71 -42.95 21.16
N GLN A 206 7.70 -42.60 21.96
CA GLN A 206 6.58 -41.73 21.56
C GLN A 206 7.02 -40.28 21.30
N SER A 207 8.03 -39.76 22.01
CA SER A 207 8.47 -38.36 21.91
C SER A 207 9.68 -38.16 20.99
N ARG A 208 10.25 -39.24 20.42
CA ARG A 208 11.45 -39.18 19.56
C ARG A 208 11.31 -38.22 18.39
N LYS A 209 10.17 -38.22 17.68
CA LYS A 209 9.95 -37.32 16.54
C LYS A 209 9.96 -35.84 16.95
N LYS A 210 9.32 -35.51 18.08
CA LYS A 210 9.22 -34.14 18.60
C LYS A 210 10.57 -33.64 19.13
N MET A 211 11.30 -34.51 19.83
CA MET A 211 12.57 -34.15 20.49
C MET A 211 13.79 -34.27 19.57
N LYS A 212 13.66 -34.86 18.37
CA LYS A 212 14.77 -35.09 17.44
C LYS A 212 15.61 -33.83 17.20
N ARG A 213 14.97 -32.70 16.90
CA ARG A 213 15.65 -31.42 16.63
C ARG A 213 16.39 -30.89 17.86
N VAL A 214 15.80 -31.04 19.05
CA VAL A 214 16.42 -30.63 20.32
C VAL A 214 17.62 -31.53 20.64
N TRP A 215 17.47 -32.84 20.42
CA TRP A 215 18.53 -33.84 20.60
C TRP A 215 19.73 -33.56 19.69
N GLU A 216 19.52 -33.41 18.39
CA GLU A 216 20.59 -33.14 17.42
C GLU A 216 21.35 -31.84 17.77
N ARG A 217 20.62 -30.77 18.11
CA ARG A 217 21.23 -29.50 18.53
C ARG A 217 21.99 -29.63 19.86
N ALA A 218 21.49 -30.42 20.80
CA ALA A 218 22.17 -30.67 22.07
C ALA A 218 23.47 -31.48 21.89
N VAL A 219 23.45 -32.49 21.01
CA VAL A 219 24.65 -33.29 20.66
C VAL A 219 25.71 -32.42 19.99
N ASP A 220 25.29 -31.57 19.06
CA ASP A 220 26.18 -30.62 18.37
C ASP A 220 26.80 -29.62 19.36
N PHE A 221 25.97 -29.05 20.25
CA PHE A 221 26.44 -28.16 21.32
C PHE A 221 27.43 -28.85 22.26
N LEU A 222 27.19 -30.11 22.63
CA LEU A 222 28.12 -30.89 23.45
C LEU A 222 29.47 -31.07 22.75
N ALA A 223 29.45 -31.43 21.47
CA ALA A 223 30.67 -31.63 20.69
C ALA A 223 31.49 -30.34 20.49
N SER A 224 30.82 -29.19 20.37
CA SER A 224 31.48 -27.90 20.11
C SER A 224 31.91 -27.15 21.39
N ASN A 225 31.11 -27.23 22.46
CA ASN A 225 31.23 -26.33 23.61
C ASN A 225 31.48 -27.04 24.95
N GLU A 226 31.23 -28.35 25.09
CA GLU A 226 31.36 -29.06 26.37
C GLU A 226 32.61 -29.95 26.38
N SER A 227 33.66 -29.51 27.08
CA SER A 227 34.94 -30.21 27.12
C SER A 227 34.96 -31.44 28.04
N ARG A 228 33.98 -31.58 28.95
CA ARG A 228 33.88 -32.68 29.93
C ARG A 228 33.42 -34.01 29.35
N ILE A 229 32.90 -34.00 28.11
CA ILE A 229 32.43 -35.20 27.42
C ILE A 229 33.13 -35.28 26.08
N GLN A 230 33.86 -36.36 25.86
CA GLN A 230 34.49 -36.63 24.57
C GLN A 230 33.63 -37.61 23.77
N THR A 231 33.41 -37.29 22.49
CA THR A 231 32.78 -38.22 21.54
C THR A 231 33.85 -39.04 20.86
N GLU A 232 33.81 -40.36 21.04
CA GLU A 232 34.76 -41.32 20.46
C GLU A 232 34.01 -42.33 19.58
N SER A 233 34.69 -42.92 18.59
CA SER A 233 34.16 -44.06 17.83
C SER A 233 34.80 -45.34 18.34
N HIS A 234 33.99 -46.29 18.79
CA HIS A 234 34.43 -47.58 19.30
C HIS A 234 33.77 -48.71 18.54
N ARG A 235 34.53 -49.76 18.25
CA ARG A 235 34.01 -50.95 17.57
C ARG A 235 33.42 -51.91 18.59
N VAL A 236 32.09 -51.95 18.68
CA VAL A 236 31.33 -52.81 19.61
C VAL A 236 30.64 -53.90 18.79
N ALA A 237 30.89 -55.16 19.12
CA ALA A 237 30.31 -56.33 18.42
C ALA A 237 30.56 -56.34 16.89
N GLY A 238 31.64 -55.71 16.42
CA GLY A 238 32.01 -55.66 15.00
C GLY A 238 31.52 -54.43 14.24
N GLU A 239 30.66 -53.60 14.83
CA GLU A 239 30.14 -52.34 14.27
C GLU A 239 30.79 -51.12 14.94
N ASP A 240 31.04 -50.06 14.17
CA ASP A 240 31.56 -48.80 14.70
C ASP A 240 30.41 -47.99 15.31
N MET A 241 30.48 -47.76 16.62
CA MET A 241 29.48 -47.03 17.39
C MET A 241 30.08 -45.75 17.97
N LEU A 242 29.32 -44.66 17.91
CA LEU A 242 29.68 -43.43 18.62
C LEU A 242 29.34 -43.57 20.11
N VAL A 243 30.33 -43.28 20.95
CA VAL A 243 30.24 -43.37 22.40
C VAL A 243 30.67 -42.04 23.03
N TRP A 244 30.16 -41.79 24.22
CA TRP A 244 30.56 -40.67 25.07
C TRP A 244 31.40 -41.17 26.23
N ARG A 245 32.49 -40.46 26.48
CA ARG A 245 33.42 -40.69 27.59
C ARG A 245 33.51 -39.44 28.44
N TRP A 246 33.46 -39.63 29.77
CA TRP A 246 33.68 -38.54 30.71
C TRP A 246 35.17 -38.21 30.82
N THR A 247 35.55 -36.96 30.58
CA THR A 247 36.90 -36.44 30.78
C THR A 247 36.94 -35.72 32.12
N GLN A 248 37.54 -36.36 33.14
CA GLN A 248 37.88 -35.63 34.35
C GLN A 248 39.02 -34.66 34.05
N PRO A 249 39.02 -33.43 34.60
CA PRO A 249 40.26 -32.67 34.73
C PRO A 249 41.18 -33.51 35.60
N SER A 250 42.30 -33.98 35.03
CA SER A 250 43.32 -34.66 35.80
C SER A 250 43.92 -33.66 36.79
N TYR A 251 43.63 -33.82 38.09
CA TYR A 251 44.51 -33.31 39.16
C TYR A 251 45.87 -34.04 39.16
N VAL A 252 46.04 -35.01 38.26
CA VAL A 252 47.25 -35.80 38.06
C VAL A 252 48.13 -35.11 37.02
N SER A 253 48.71 -33.97 37.39
CA SER A 253 49.91 -33.40 36.76
C SER A 253 50.83 -32.76 37.79
N ASP A 254 50.89 -33.29 39.02
CA ASP A 254 51.92 -32.93 40.01
C ASP A 254 52.47 -34.21 40.66
N SER A 255 53.40 -34.86 39.94
CA SER A 255 54.36 -35.89 40.39
C SER A 255 55.07 -36.40 39.12
N GLU A 256 56.39 -36.34 38.89
CA GLU A 256 57.58 -36.14 39.73
C GLU A 256 58.73 -35.59 38.84
N HIS A 257 59.54 -34.69 39.40
CA HIS A 257 60.98 -34.60 39.14
C HIS A 257 61.70 -35.01 40.43
#